data_AF-A0A7C7T1E7-F1
#
_entry.id   AF-A0A7C7T1E7-F1
#
_cell.length_a   1.000
_cell.length_b   1.000
_cell.length_c   1.000
_cell.angle_alpha   90.00
_cell.angle_beta   90.00
_cell.angle_gamma   90.00
#
_symmetry.space_group_name_H-M   'P 1'
#
loop_
_entity.id
_entity.type
_entity.pdbx_description
1 polymer ?
#
loop_
_entity_poly.entity_id
_entity_poly.type
_entity_poly.pdbx_seq_one_letter_code
_entity_poly.pdbx_strand_id
1 'polypeptide(L)'
;MRLMTSALAKHRPVKVPAIKQGKSDPRYNPEPPRDGFVVRVTSKVLGGYPQTEDPWKRIFQESIGRDNLWVRADETKALIGDQFPESLMSRIVRYHLVDNTRGEPPLWDRGEVRRIDVEFENGVLRASVDLKTKDGLRGYRADLRGHVATKNGRVTRFDLVSKGEFLGRGRYTGNAPKGWFPFAVAFSLADGSDVADRIPPQGSRGWVAGYLK
;
A
#
# COMPACT_ATOMS: atom_id res chain seq x y z
N MET A 1 -34.63 11.79 3.18
CA MET A 1 -33.95 13.11 3.09
C MET A 1 -34.58 14.25 3.90
N ARG A 2 -35.88 14.24 4.28
CA ARG A 2 -36.53 15.37 5.00
C ARG A 2 -36.06 15.66 6.44
N LEU A 3 -35.49 14.67 7.14
CA LEU A 3 -35.06 14.82 8.53
C LEU A 3 -33.83 15.72 8.68
N MET A 4 -32.82 15.56 7.82
CA MET A 4 -31.59 16.35 7.89
C MET A 4 -31.87 17.82 7.56
N THR A 5 -32.68 18.09 6.53
CA THR A 5 -33.08 19.45 6.15
C THR A 5 -33.87 20.14 7.27
N SER A 6 -34.81 19.43 7.91
CA SER A 6 -35.58 19.96 9.05
C SER A 6 -34.70 20.24 10.27
N ALA A 7 -33.71 19.39 10.54
CA ALA A 7 -32.77 19.58 11.65
C ALA A 7 -31.84 20.77 11.41
N LEU A 8 -31.32 20.93 10.19
CA LEU A 8 -30.48 22.07 9.81
C LEU A 8 -31.25 23.40 9.87
N ALA A 9 -32.52 23.42 9.43
CA ALA A 9 -33.36 24.62 9.51
C ALA A 9 -33.60 25.09 10.96
N LYS A 10 -33.66 24.13 11.90
CA LYS A 10 -33.81 24.39 13.35
C LYS A 10 -32.47 24.62 14.05
N HIS A 11 -31.35 24.31 13.41
CA HIS A 11 -30.03 24.52 14.00
C HIS A 11 -29.76 26.01 14.15
N ARG A 12 -29.45 26.42 15.38
CA ARG A 12 -28.97 27.75 15.70
C ARG A 12 -27.51 27.60 16.12
N PRO A 13 -26.55 27.99 15.28
CA PRO A 13 -25.14 27.86 15.63
C PRO A 13 -24.87 28.74 16.85
N VAL A 14 -24.43 28.12 17.94
CA VAL A 14 -23.97 28.85 19.12
C VAL A 14 -22.53 29.28 18.84
N LYS A 15 -22.20 30.54 19.11
CA LYS A 15 -20.82 31.03 19.01
C LYS A 15 -20.00 30.39 20.14
N VAL A 16 -19.34 29.29 19.83
CA VAL A 16 -18.43 28.60 20.74
C VAL A 16 -17.00 29.12 20.55
N PRO A 17 -16.18 29.17 21.62
CA PRO A 17 -14.76 29.44 21.47
C PRO A 17 -14.13 28.46 20.48
N ALA A 18 -13.21 28.95 19.64
CA ALA A 18 -12.43 28.08 18.77
C ALA A 18 -11.60 27.12 19.63
N ILE A 19 -11.65 25.82 19.30
CA ILE A 19 -10.78 24.83 19.92
C ILE A 19 -9.35 25.17 19.50
N LYS A 20 -8.49 25.52 20.46
CA LYS A 20 -7.06 25.69 20.20
C LYS A 20 -6.48 24.33 19.86
N GLN A 21 -5.77 24.25 18.75
CA GLN A 21 -5.07 23.02 18.37
C GLN A 21 -4.06 22.67 19.48
N GLY A 22 -4.23 21.49 20.08
CA GLY A 22 -3.31 20.96 21.08
C GLY A 22 -2.02 20.43 20.44
N LYS A 23 -1.13 19.89 21.27
CA LYS A 23 0.07 19.19 20.79
C LYS A 23 -0.35 17.93 20.04
N SER A 24 0.22 17.74 18.85
CA SER A 24 0.03 16.50 18.08
C SER A 24 0.57 15.30 18.86
N ASP A 25 -0.20 14.22 18.93
CA ASP A 25 0.24 12.96 19.52
C ASP A 25 1.03 12.15 18.48
N PRO A 26 2.36 11.97 18.66
CA PRO A 26 3.20 11.29 17.69
C PRO A 26 2.83 9.81 17.50
N ARG A 27 2.05 9.21 18.42
CA ARG A 27 1.54 7.85 18.28
C ARG A 27 0.51 7.72 17.16
N TYR A 28 -0.21 8.81 16.88
CA TYR A 28 -1.27 8.86 15.87
C TYR A 28 -0.89 9.69 14.63
N ASN A 29 0.17 10.50 14.74
CA ASN A 29 0.73 11.27 13.63
C ASN A 29 2.23 10.95 13.46
N PRO A 30 2.58 9.73 13.03
CA PRO A 30 3.96 9.37 12.78
C PRO A 30 4.52 10.12 11.57
N GLU A 31 5.81 10.42 11.62
CA GLU A 31 6.54 11.03 10.50
C GLU A 31 7.29 9.97 9.68
N PRO A 32 7.48 10.19 8.37
CA PRO A 32 8.33 9.33 7.56
C PRO A 32 9.75 9.19 8.14
N PRO A 33 10.45 8.07 7.88
CA PRO A 33 11.81 7.86 8.38
C PRO A 33 12.75 9.00 7.94
N ARG A 34 13.51 9.54 8.89
CA ARG A 34 14.57 10.51 8.58
C ARG A 34 15.60 9.88 7.64
N ASP A 35 16.08 10.68 6.70
CA ASP A 35 17.03 10.28 5.64
C ASP A 35 16.55 9.09 4.79
N GLY A 36 15.26 8.76 4.87
CA GLY A 36 14.55 7.84 4.00
C GLY A 36 13.77 8.57 2.92
N PHE A 37 12.87 7.84 2.27
CA PHE A 37 11.95 8.42 1.30
C PHE A 37 10.62 7.66 1.28
N VAL A 38 9.63 8.29 0.65
CA VAL A 38 8.28 7.73 0.49
C VAL A 38 8.12 7.22 -0.95
N VAL A 39 7.51 6.06 -1.07
CA VAL A 39 7.10 5.46 -2.34
C VAL A 39 5.58 5.36 -2.34
N ARG A 40 4.93 5.91 -3.36
CA ARG A 40 3.50 5.75 -3.59
C ARG A 40 3.24 4.33 -4.08
N VAL A 41 2.26 3.67 -3.49
CA VAL A 41 1.84 2.32 -3.84
C VAL A 41 0.42 2.39 -4.39
N THR A 42 0.21 1.84 -5.58
CA THR A 42 -1.11 1.75 -6.22
C THR A 42 -1.40 0.31 -6.56
N SER A 43 -2.57 -0.20 -6.17
CA SER A 43 -2.97 -1.57 -6.47
C SER A 43 -4.21 -1.62 -7.35
N LYS A 44 -4.33 -2.68 -8.15
CA LYS A 44 -5.47 -2.86 -9.05
C LYS A 44 -5.76 -4.32 -9.33
N VAL A 45 -7.03 -4.70 -9.17
CA VAL A 45 -7.59 -5.92 -9.78
C VAL A 45 -7.80 -5.64 -11.27
N LEU A 46 -7.13 -6.39 -12.13
CA LEU A 46 -7.09 -6.15 -13.57
C LEU A 46 -8.23 -6.85 -14.33
N GLY A 47 -8.93 -7.79 -13.70
CA GLY A 47 -9.96 -8.58 -14.36
C GLY A 47 -10.59 -9.63 -13.44
N GLY A 48 -11.38 -10.52 -14.03
CA GLY A 48 -12.08 -11.61 -13.33
C GLY A 48 -13.45 -11.24 -12.75
N TYR A 49 -13.82 -9.96 -12.77
CA TYR A 49 -15.17 -9.55 -12.42
C TYR A 49 -16.17 -9.86 -13.54
N PRO A 50 -17.41 -10.26 -13.20
CA PRO A 50 -18.48 -10.32 -14.18
C PRO A 50 -18.87 -8.91 -14.64
N GLN A 51 -19.26 -8.79 -15.90
CA GLN A 51 -19.84 -7.56 -16.42
C GLN A 51 -21.02 -7.10 -15.57
N THR A 52 -21.15 -5.79 -15.39
CA THR A 52 -22.21 -5.23 -14.56
C THR A 52 -22.68 -3.87 -15.05
N GLU A 53 -24.01 -3.70 -15.06
CA GLU A 53 -24.67 -2.42 -15.28
C GLU A 53 -24.96 -1.69 -13.95
N ASP A 54 -24.76 -2.36 -12.82
CA ASP A 54 -24.95 -1.77 -11.48
C ASP A 54 -23.79 -0.80 -11.18
N PRO A 55 -24.06 0.51 -11.05
CA PRO A 55 -23.03 1.51 -10.84
C PRO A 55 -22.25 1.30 -9.54
N TRP A 56 -22.88 0.74 -8.51
CA TRP A 56 -22.21 0.49 -7.23
C TRP A 56 -21.20 -0.63 -7.32
N LYS A 57 -21.54 -1.71 -8.05
CA LYS A 57 -20.58 -2.79 -8.33
C LYS A 57 -19.45 -2.27 -9.21
N ARG A 58 -19.77 -1.48 -10.23
CA ARG A 58 -18.78 -0.90 -11.15
C ARG A 58 -17.72 -0.08 -10.41
N ILE A 59 -18.11 0.76 -9.46
CA ILE A 59 -17.16 1.54 -8.64
C ILE A 59 -16.12 0.63 -7.99
N PHE A 60 -16.52 -0.50 -7.37
CA PHE A 60 -15.57 -1.42 -6.75
C PHE A 60 -14.70 -2.16 -7.77
N GLN A 61 -15.26 -2.53 -8.93
CA GLN A 61 -14.51 -3.18 -10.00
C GLN A 61 -13.46 -2.23 -10.62
N GLU A 62 -13.77 -0.93 -10.67
CA GLU A 62 -12.93 0.12 -11.25
C GLU A 62 -12.01 0.81 -10.23
N SER A 63 -12.21 0.56 -8.94
CA SER A 63 -11.38 1.13 -7.86
C SER A 63 -9.90 0.77 -7.96
N ILE A 64 -9.06 1.71 -7.52
CA ILE A 64 -7.63 1.54 -7.27
C ILE A 64 -7.40 1.56 -5.77
N GLY A 65 -6.50 0.71 -5.28
CA GLY A 65 -6.00 0.82 -3.93
C GLY A 65 -4.84 1.82 -3.90
N ARG A 66 -4.71 2.56 -2.80
CA ARG A 66 -3.60 3.49 -2.58
C ARG A 66 -2.99 3.25 -1.20
N ASP A 67 -1.67 3.21 -1.15
CA ASP A 67 -0.90 3.15 0.09
C ASP A 67 0.44 3.88 -0.10
N ASN A 68 1.22 3.99 0.97
CA ASN A 68 2.60 4.44 0.93
C ASN A 68 3.53 3.37 1.49
N LEU A 69 4.70 3.23 0.89
CA LEU A 69 5.82 2.49 1.43
C LEU A 69 6.84 3.50 1.98
N TRP A 70 7.23 3.31 3.24
CA TRP A 70 8.33 4.07 3.83
C TRP A 70 9.63 3.29 3.72
N VAL A 71 10.62 3.92 3.12
CA VAL A 71 11.98 3.40 2.98
C VAL A 71 12.86 4.07 4.02
N ARG A 72 13.70 3.29 4.71
CA ARG A 72 14.56 3.76 5.79
C ARG A 72 15.88 4.32 5.26
N ALA A 73 16.63 4.98 6.13
CA ALA A 73 17.95 5.52 5.81
C ALA A 73 18.98 4.45 5.44
N ASP A 74 19.03 3.33 6.17
CA ASP A 74 19.94 2.21 5.90
C ASP A 74 19.65 1.57 4.54
N GLU A 75 18.37 1.44 4.21
CA GLU A 75 17.94 0.89 2.92
C GLU A 75 18.18 1.86 1.77
N THR A 76 18.00 3.15 2.00
CA THR A 76 18.33 4.20 1.03
C THR A 76 19.82 4.16 0.70
N LYS A 77 20.69 4.01 1.70
CA LYS A 77 22.14 3.85 1.51
C LYS A 77 22.47 2.60 0.70
N ALA A 78 21.81 1.48 1.00
CA ALA A 78 22.00 0.23 0.25
C ALA A 78 21.57 0.37 -1.22
N LEU A 79 20.42 0.99 -1.50
CA LEU A 79 19.96 1.25 -2.88
C LEU A 79 20.93 2.16 -3.64
N ILE A 80 21.55 3.14 -2.97
CA ILE A 80 22.61 3.97 -3.55
C ILE A 80 23.87 3.15 -3.89
N GLY A 81 24.17 2.13 -3.07
CA GLY A 81 25.25 1.18 -3.29
C GLY A 81 24.92 0.00 -4.21
N ASP A 82 23.86 0.12 -5.03
CA ASP A 82 23.36 -0.93 -5.94
C ASP A 82 23.00 -2.25 -5.24
N GLN A 83 22.40 -2.17 -4.05
CA GLN A 83 21.90 -3.31 -3.30
C GLN A 83 20.42 -3.13 -2.99
N PHE A 84 19.62 -4.19 -3.21
CA PHE A 84 18.22 -4.21 -2.78
C PHE A 84 18.10 -4.88 -1.41
N PRO A 85 17.78 -4.16 -0.33
CA PRO A 85 17.76 -4.73 1.01
C PRO A 85 16.67 -5.78 1.18
N GLU A 86 17.01 -6.89 1.84
CA GLU A 86 16.04 -7.93 2.18
C GLU A 86 14.90 -7.37 3.05
N SER A 87 15.21 -6.47 3.99
CA SER A 87 14.21 -5.83 4.86
C SER A 87 13.22 -4.98 4.05
N LEU A 88 13.67 -4.28 3.01
CA LEU A 88 12.80 -3.53 2.11
C LEU A 88 11.90 -4.47 1.30
N MET A 89 12.48 -5.53 0.71
CA MET A 89 11.71 -6.54 -0.03
C MET A 89 10.68 -7.23 0.87
N SER A 90 11.06 -7.60 2.09
CA SER A 90 10.16 -8.20 3.08
C SER A 90 8.97 -7.28 3.38
N ARG A 91 9.19 -5.96 3.52
CA ARG A 91 8.08 -5.02 3.72
C ARG A 91 7.21 -4.85 2.48
N ILE A 92 7.80 -4.78 1.29
CA ILE A 92 7.04 -4.76 0.03
C ILE A 92 6.12 -5.98 -0.03
N VAL A 93 6.68 -7.17 0.15
CA VAL A 93 5.95 -8.43 0.06
C VAL A 93 4.86 -8.52 1.12
N ARG A 94 5.18 -8.26 2.39
CA ARG A 94 4.26 -8.52 3.48
C ARG A 94 3.14 -7.50 3.61
N TYR A 95 3.42 -6.26 3.25
CA TYR A 95 2.53 -5.14 3.55
C TYR A 95 1.95 -4.46 2.32
N HIS A 96 2.58 -4.59 1.15
CA HIS A 96 2.20 -3.86 -0.05
C HIS A 96 1.69 -4.75 -1.19
N LEU A 97 2.02 -6.05 -1.18
CA LEU A 97 1.45 -7.03 -2.12
C LEU A 97 0.11 -7.57 -1.61
N VAL A 98 -0.80 -6.67 -1.27
CA VAL A 98 -2.12 -6.95 -0.69
C VAL A 98 -3.21 -6.28 -1.51
N ASP A 99 -4.37 -6.92 -1.63
CA ASP A 99 -5.53 -6.32 -2.29
C ASP A 99 -6.29 -5.38 -1.34
N ASN A 100 -5.87 -4.11 -1.32
CA ASN A 100 -6.55 -3.00 -0.61
C ASN A 100 -7.56 -2.25 -1.49
N THR A 101 -7.95 -2.77 -2.66
CA THR A 101 -8.85 -2.05 -3.59
C THR A 101 -10.28 -1.86 -3.08
N ARG A 102 -10.68 -2.62 -2.04
CA ARG A 102 -12.07 -2.78 -1.59
C ARG A 102 -12.28 -2.61 -0.08
N GLY A 103 -11.22 -2.29 0.66
CA GLY A 103 -11.29 -2.16 2.12
C GLY A 103 -9.96 -2.46 2.80
N GLU A 104 -10.02 -2.85 4.08
CA GLU A 104 -8.84 -3.16 4.89
C GLU A 104 -8.39 -4.61 4.66
N PRO A 105 -7.28 -4.86 3.96
CA PRO A 105 -6.82 -6.22 3.75
C PRO A 105 -6.09 -6.75 4.99
N PRO A 106 -6.18 -8.06 5.26
CA PRO A 106 -5.19 -8.74 6.08
C PRO A 106 -3.82 -8.69 5.40
N LEU A 107 -2.79 -8.43 6.19
CA LEU A 107 -1.39 -8.44 5.77
C LEU A 107 -0.86 -9.89 5.73
N TRP A 108 0.31 -10.11 5.13
CA TRP A 108 0.94 -11.43 5.11
C TRP A 108 1.80 -11.66 6.36
N ASP A 109 1.54 -12.77 7.03
CA ASP A 109 2.42 -13.26 8.08
C ASP A 109 3.73 -13.78 7.49
N ARG A 110 4.80 -13.81 8.29
CA ARG A 110 6.11 -14.32 7.84
C ARG A 110 6.01 -15.76 7.31
N GLY A 111 5.21 -16.61 7.95
CA GLY A 111 4.99 -17.99 7.51
C GLY A 111 4.08 -18.15 6.29
N GLU A 112 3.48 -17.07 5.79
CA GLU A 112 2.65 -17.07 4.57
C GLU A 112 3.46 -16.67 3.34
N VAL A 113 4.69 -16.19 3.53
CA VAL A 113 5.68 -15.94 2.48
C VAL A 113 6.38 -17.27 2.20
N ARG A 114 6.03 -17.93 1.10
CA ARG A 114 6.58 -19.25 0.76
C ARG A 114 7.88 -19.14 0.00
N ARG A 115 7.99 -18.13 -0.86
CA ARG A 115 9.15 -17.89 -1.71
C ARG A 115 9.28 -16.42 -2.04
N ILE A 116 10.51 -15.93 -1.98
CA ILE A 116 10.94 -14.66 -2.56
C ILE A 116 12.28 -14.94 -3.25
N ASP A 117 12.30 -14.85 -4.57
CA ASP A 117 13.52 -14.91 -5.35
C ASP A 117 13.80 -13.49 -5.84
N VAL A 118 14.99 -12.94 -5.60
CA VAL A 118 15.34 -11.55 -5.92
C VAL A 118 16.67 -11.48 -6.64
N GLU A 119 16.67 -10.74 -7.74
CA GLU A 119 17.86 -10.30 -8.45
C GLU A 119 17.81 -8.78 -8.55
N PHE A 120 18.90 -8.12 -8.17
CA PHE A 120 19.05 -6.69 -8.32
C PHE A 120 20.45 -6.38 -8.79
N GLU A 121 20.54 -5.76 -9.97
CA GLU A 121 21.81 -5.44 -10.59
C GLU A 121 21.65 -4.20 -11.46
N ASN A 122 22.58 -3.25 -11.36
CA ASN A 122 22.62 -2.04 -12.17
C ASN A 122 21.29 -1.25 -12.12
N GLY A 123 20.72 -1.13 -10.92
CA GLY A 123 19.44 -0.46 -10.71
C GLY A 123 18.21 -1.20 -11.24
N VAL A 124 18.33 -2.43 -11.73
CA VAL A 124 17.21 -3.22 -12.25
C VAL A 124 16.81 -4.30 -11.26
N LEU A 125 15.55 -4.27 -10.81
CA LEU A 125 14.96 -5.32 -9.98
C LEU A 125 14.23 -6.35 -10.84
N ARG A 126 14.50 -7.64 -10.59
CA ARG A 126 13.67 -8.77 -10.98
C ARG A 126 13.40 -9.61 -9.75
N ALA A 127 12.15 -9.90 -9.45
CA ALA A 127 11.82 -10.80 -8.35
C ALA A 127 10.59 -11.64 -8.68
N SER A 128 10.48 -12.79 -8.03
CA SER A 128 9.31 -13.67 -8.08
C SER A 128 8.88 -14.01 -6.67
N VAL A 129 7.57 -13.98 -6.41
CA VAL A 129 7.00 -14.24 -5.08
C VAL A 129 5.88 -15.27 -5.13
N ASP A 130 5.79 -16.10 -4.09
CA ASP A 130 4.63 -16.98 -3.84
C ASP A 130 4.17 -16.80 -2.39
N LEU A 131 2.95 -16.26 -2.25
CA LEU A 131 2.32 -15.94 -0.98
C LEU A 131 1.05 -16.79 -0.85
N LYS A 132 0.83 -17.38 0.32
CA LYS A 132 -0.39 -18.13 0.58
C LYS A 132 -0.65 -18.29 2.07
N THR A 133 -1.89 -18.02 2.48
CA THR A 133 -2.33 -18.19 3.85
C THR A 133 -2.25 -19.65 4.30
N LYS A 134 -2.20 -19.87 5.61
CA LYS A 134 -2.15 -21.21 6.21
C LYS A 134 -3.35 -22.08 5.81
N ASP A 135 -4.54 -21.49 5.74
CA ASP A 135 -5.78 -22.14 5.29
C ASP A 135 -5.88 -22.29 3.77
N GLY A 136 -4.95 -21.67 3.02
CA GLY A 136 -4.90 -21.69 1.57
C GLY A 136 -6.02 -20.91 0.85
N LEU A 137 -6.84 -20.15 1.58
CA LEU A 137 -7.97 -19.39 1.03
C LEU A 137 -7.56 -18.06 0.40
N ARG A 138 -6.38 -17.52 0.73
CA ARG A 138 -5.81 -16.32 0.12
C ARG A 138 -4.41 -16.61 -0.39
N GLY A 139 -4.05 -16.07 -1.55
CA GLY A 139 -2.72 -16.23 -2.12
C GLY A 139 -2.39 -15.17 -3.15
N TYR A 140 -1.11 -15.03 -3.48
CA TYR A 140 -0.63 -14.19 -4.55
C TYR A 140 0.67 -14.75 -5.13
N ARG A 141 0.68 -14.98 -6.44
CA ARG A 141 1.87 -15.40 -7.19
C ARG A 141 2.16 -14.35 -8.23
N ALA A 142 3.34 -13.74 -8.15
CA ALA A 142 3.64 -12.61 -9.01
C ALA A 142 5.12 -12.47 -9.29
N ASP A 143 5.39 -11.83 -10.42
CA ASP A 143 6.70 -11.29 -10.74
C ASP A 143 6.70 -9.79 -10.45
N LEU A 144 7.84 -9.30 -9.97
CA LEU A 144 8.14 -7.89 -9.79
C LEU A 144 9.25 -7.51 -10.76
N ARG A 145 9.08 -6.39 -11.44
CA ARG A 145 10.11 -5.78 -12.27
C ARG A 145 10.17 -4.29 -12.02
N GLY A 146 11.35 -3.71 -12.12
CA GLY A 146 11.44 -2.27 -12.00
C GLY A 146 12.85 -1.70 -12.05
N HIS A 147 12.90 -0.39 -11.89
CA HIS A 147 14.09 0.42 -11.97
C HIS A 147 14.23 1.31 -10.74
N VAL A 148 15.42 1.30 -10.16
CA VAL A 148 15.86 2.25 -9.13
C VAL A 148 17.03 3.02 -9.74
N ALA A 149 16.91 4.35 -9.80
CA ALA A 149 18.00 5.20 -10.25
C ALA A 149 18.48 6.07 -9.10
N THR A 150 19.80 6.27 -9.03
CA THR A 150 20.42 7.14 -8.04
C THR A 150 21.27 8.19 -8.73
N LYS A 151 21.33 9.38 -8.12
CA LYS A 151 22.15 10.51 -8.58
C LYS A 151 22.55 11.35 -7.39
N ASN A 152 23.83 11.72 -7.31
CA ASN A 152 24.37 12.59 -6.26
C ASN A 152 24.03 12.10 -4.83
N GLY A 153 24.15 10.79 -4.58
CA GLY A 153 23.87 10.19 -3.27
C GLY A 153 22.39 10.21 -2.88
N ARG A 154 21.47 10.26 -3.84
CA ARG A 154 20.02 10.20 -3.62
C ARG A 154 19.37 9.24 -4.60
N VAL A 155 18.28 8.59 -4.17
CA VAL A 155 17.37 7.89 -5.08
C VAL A 155 16.54 8.93 -5.83
N THR A 156 16.60 8.92 -7.15
CA THR A 156 15.87 9.85 -8.04
C THR A 156 14.76 9.17 -8.83
N ARG A 157 14.73 7.84 -8.82
CA ARG A 157 13.68 7.02 -9.42
C ARG A 157 13.49 5.76 -8.60
N PHE A 158 12.24 5.39 -8.37
CA PHE A 158 11.87 4.12 -7.76
C PHE A 158 10.57 3.67 -8.42
N ASP A 159 10.69 2.89 -9.51
CA ASP A 159 9.55 2.41 -10.27
C ASP A 159 9.54 0.89 -10.24
N LEU A 160 8.59 0.28 -9.54
CA LEU A 160 8.40 -1.18 -9.56
C LEU A 160 6.97 -1.51 -9.96
N VAL A 161 6.78 -2.63 -10.63
CA VAL A 161 5.46 -3.22 -10.88
C VAL A 161 5.50 -4.68 -10.51
N SER A 162 4.62 -5.08 -9.59
CA SER A 162 4.22 -6.46 -9.37
C SER A 162 3.01 -6.77 -10.24
N LYS A 163 3.03 -7.91 -10.93
CA LYS A 163 1.85 -8.42 -11.65
C LYS A 163 1.80 -9.94 -11.52
N GLY A 164 0.60 -10.46 -11.29
CA GLY A 164 0.38 -11.89 -11.26
C GLY A 164 -1.06 -12.24 -10.91
N GLU A 165 -1.24 -13.41 -10.31
CA GLU A 165 -2.54 -13.97 -9.97
C GLU A 165 -2.76 -13.93 -8.45
N PHE A 166 -3.83 -13.29 -8.02
CA PHE A 166 -4.26 -13.20 -6.63
C PHE A 166 -5.47 -14.11 -6.40
N LEU A 167 -5.59 -14.68 -5.20
CA LEU A 167 -6.69 -15.53 -4.79
C LEU A 167 -7.35 -14.98 -3.54
N GLY A 168 -8.68 -15.01 -3.53
CA GLY A 168 -9.47 -14.90 -2.31
C GLY A 168 -9.68 -13.47 -1.82
N ARG A 169 -10.04 -13.37 -0.53
CA ARG A 169 -10.42 -12.11 0.12
C ARG A 169 -10.06 -12.12 1.60
N GLY A 170 -10.00 -10.92 2.16
CA GLY A 170 -9.94 -10.70 3.60
C GLY A 170 -11.30 -10.53 4.24
N ARG A 171 -11.32 -10.44 5.57
CA ARG A 171 -12.52 -10.18 6.38
C ARG A 171 -13.23 -8.88 5.95
N TYR A 172 -12.48 -7.86 5.56
CA TYR A 172 -13.01 -6.54 5.20
C TYR A 172 -12.79 -6.17 3.72
N THR A 173 -12.42 -7.14 2.87
CA THR A 173 -12.24 -6.92 1.42
C THR A 173 -13.20 -7.84 0.64
N GLY A 174 -14.49 -7.70 0.92
CA GLY A 174 -15.57 -8.50 0.31
C GLY A 174 -15.63 -8.41 -1.23
N ASN A 175 -16.34 -9.36 -1.84
CA ASN A 175 -16.64 -9.38 -3.29
C ASN A 175 -15.42 -9.40 -4.22
N ALA A 176 -14.43 -10.27 -3.97
CA ALA A 176 -13.33 -10.49 -4.91
C ALA A 176 -13.83 -11.24 -6.15
N PRO A 177 -13.11 -11.19 -7.29
CA PRO A 177 -13.32 -12.15 -8.37
C PRO A 177 -13.29 -13.59 -7.85
N LYS A 178 -14.01 -14.49 -8.53
CA LYS A 178 -14.00 -15.91 -8.18
C LYS A 178 -12.67 -16.54 -8.62
N GLY A 179 -12.10 -17.39 -7.76
CA GLY A 179 -10.87 -18.11 -8.08
C GLY A 179 -9.64 -17.20 -8.08
N TRP A 180 -8.64 -17.59 -8.88
CA TRP A 180 -7.46 -16.76 -9.14
C TRP A 180 -7.81 -15.67 -10.15
N PHE A 181 -7.31 -14.46 -9.93
CA PHE A 181 -7.56 -13.31 -10.78
C PHE A 181 -6.34 -12.42 -10.95
N PRO A 182 -6.21 -11.73 -12.10
CA PRO A 182 -5.06 -10.90 -12.36
C PRO A 182 -5.08 -9.65 -11.45
N PHE A 183 -3.96 -9.42 -10.78
CA PHE A 183 -3.76 -8.32 -9.84
C PHE A 183 -2.38 -7.70 -10.07
N ALA A 184 -2.29 -6.39 -9.87
CA ALA A 184 -1.03 -5.68 -9.98
C ALA A 184 -0.87 -4.63 -8.87
N VAL A 185 0.39 -4.36 -8.52
CA VAL A 185 0.79 -3.31 -7.59
C VAL A 185 1.94 -2.52 -8.22
N ALA A 186 1.75 -1.22 -8.38
CA ALA A 186 2.75 -0.28 -8.87
C ALA A 186 3.34 0.53 -7.71
N PHE A 187 4.63 0.81 -7.80
CA PHE A 187 5.42 1.57 -6.86
C PHE A 187 6.07 2.73 -7.63
N SER A 188 5.95 3.95 -7.12
CA SER A 188 6.56 5.14 -7.72
C SER A 188 7.13 6.05 -6.64
N LEU A 189 8.27 6.67 -6.90
CA LEU A 189 8.86 7.63 -5.98
C LEU A 189 7.88 8.79 -5.72
N ALA A 190 7.63 9.11 -4.45
CA ALA A 190 6.82 10.26 -4.10
C ALA A 190 7.63 11.56 -4.27
N ASP A 191 6.99 12.59 -4.84
CA ASP A 191 7.56 13.93 -5.00
C ASP A 191 7.13 14.90 -3.87
N GLY A 192 6.23 14.48 -2.98
CA GLY A 192 5.73 15.27 -1.85
C GLY A 192 4.70 16.35 -2.22
N SER A 193 4.29 16.43 -3.49
CA SER A 193 3.25 17.37 -3.95
C SER A 193 1.84 16.93 -3.57
N ASP A 194 1.64 15.64 -3.29
CA ASP A 194 0.34 15.09 -2.88
C ASP A 194 0.27 15.00 -1.34
N VAL A 195 -0.81 15.53 -0.75
CA VAL A 195 -1.06 15.45 0.69
C VAL A 195 -1.08 13.99 1.18
N ALA A 196 -1.48 13.06 0.31
CA ALA A 196 -1.51 11.64 0.62
C ALA A 196 -0.10 11.05 0.87
N ASP A 197 0.98 11.66 0.38
CA ASP A 197 2.35 11.18 0.60
C ASP A 197 2.77 11.26 2.08
N ARG A 198 2.07 12.08 2.87
CA ARG A 198 2.31 12.24 4.31
C ARG A 198 1.59 11.18 5.16
N ILE A 199 0.70 10.41 4.56
CA ILE A 199 -0.07 9.40 5.27
C ILE A 199 0.82 8.18 5.53
N PRO A 200 0.85 7.65 6.76
CA PRO A 200 1.63 6.46 7.06
C PRO A 200 1.12 5.23 6.31
N PRO A 201 2.01 4.25 6.02
CA PRO A 201 1.65 2.98 5.40
C PRO A 201 0.49 2.31 6.12
N GLN A 202 -0.45 1.71 5.40
CA GLN A 202 -1.58 0.98 5.97
C GLN A 202 -1.11 -0.09 6.96
N GLY A 203 -0.08 -0.85 6.57
CA GLY A 203 0.53 -1.89 7.42
C GLY A 203 1.24 -1.38 8.68
N SER A 204 1.39 -0.06 8.85
CA SER A 204 2.01 0.55 10.03
C SER A 204 1.02 1.09 11.06
N ARG A 205 -0.29 1.09 10.76
CA ARG A 205 -1.33 1.68 11.63
C ARG A 205 -1.27 1.12 13.05
N GLY A 206 -0.96 2.00 14.01
CA GLY A 206 -0.83 1.67 15.44
C GLY A 206 0.48 0.98 15.83
N TRP A 207 1.38 0.66 14.89
CA TRP A 207 2.61 -0.08 15.15
C TRP A 207 3.76 0.21 14.16
N VAL A 208 4.09 1.49 13.99
CA VAL A 208 5.17 1.95 13.09
C VAL A 208 6.50 1.28 13.39
N ALA A 209 6.86 1.14 14.67
CA ALA A 209 8.12 0.52 15.08
C ALA A 209 8.22 -0.96 14.66
N GLY A 210 7.11 -1.69 14.55
CA GLY A 210 7.13 -3.06 14.05
C GLY A 210 7.13 -3.14 12.54
N TYR A 211 6.42 -2.23 11.89
CA TYR A 211 6.45 -2.09 10.44
C TYR A 211 7.87 -1.79 9.96
N LEU A 212 8.60 -0.86 10.59
CA LEU A 212 9.95 -0.44 10.17
C LEU A 212 11.07 -1.42 10.57
N LYS A 213 10.79 -2.58 11.18
CA LYS A 213 11.84 -3.58 11.46
C LYS A 213 12.27 -4.29 10.19
#